data_AF-A0A822GXQ3-F1
#
_entry.id   AF-A0A822GXQ3-F1
#
_cell.length_a   1.000
_cell.length_b   1.000
_cell.length_c   1.000
_cell.angle_alpha   90.00
_cell.angle_beta   90.00
_cell.angle_gamma   90.00
#
_symmetry.space_group_name_H-M   'P 1'
#
loop_
_entity.id
_entity.type
_entity.pdbx_description
1 polymer ?
#
loop_
_entity_poly.entity_id
_entity_poly.type
_entity_poly.pdbx_seq_one_letter_code
_entity_poly.pdbx_strand_id
1 'polypeptide(L)'
;MNNNRQCLEFWYFMYGSKVGTLNVAKVASPFSQLRWTTTGGKGYEWYHAQVNLQSLTSNPTQFNILIEGTWSANNRGSIAIDDITFLNGTCQTLPNQCDFDSDNSICGFQNGPAGQFNWIRGLASAVQQGVNPNVDHTTQTDTGYYMLA
;
A
#
# COMPACT_ATOMS: atom_id res chain seq x y z
N MET A 1 2.58 -25.60 14.11
CA MET A 1 3.37 -25.02 13.01
C MET A 1 3.55 -23.53 13.31
N ASN A 2 4.77 -23.11 13.65
CA ASN A 2 5.05 -21.73 14.06
C ASN A 2 5.14 -20.83 12.82
N ASN A 3 4.00 -20.31 12.35
CA ASN A 3 3.99 -19.26 11.34
C ASN A 3 4.32 -17.93 12.02
N ASN A 4 5.60 -17.62 12.16
CA ASN A 4 6.07 -16.36 12.74
C ASN A 4 5.95 -15.18 11.76
N ARG A 5 4.78 -15.08 11.13
CA ARG A 5 4.41 -14.02 10.20
C ARG A 5 3.70 -12.96 11.03
N GLN A 6 4.06 -11.70 10.79
CA GLN A 6 3.41 -10.57 11.42
C GLN A 6 3.06 -9.54 10.36
N CYS A 7 1.95 -8.87 10.59
CA CYS A 7 1.51 -7.72 9.83
C CYS A 7 1.54 -6.51 10.76
N LEU A 8 2.18 -5.44 10.32
CA LEU A 8 2.01 -4.13 10.94
C LEU A 8 0.82 -3.45 10.26
N GLU A 9 -0.10 -2.90 11.03
CA GLU A 9 -1.10 -1.98 10.53
C GLU A 9 -1.05 -0.66 11.28
N PHE A 10 -1.41 0.42 10.59
CA PHE A 10 -1.43 1.76 11.16
C PHE A 10 -2.30 2.67 10.29
N TRP A 11 -2.78 3.75 10.89
CA TRP A 11 -3.40 4.86 10.19
C TRP A 11 -2.38 5.95 9.92
N TYR A 12 -2.48 6.59 8.76
CA TYR A 12 -1.62 7.69 8.37
C TYR A 12 -2.41 8.80 7.66
N PHE A 13 -2.00 10.04 7.90
CA PHE A 13 -2.54 11.22 7.24
C PHE A 13 -1.39 11.97 6.58
N MET A 14 -1.52 12.25 5.29
CA MET A 14 -0.51 12.97 4.51
C MET A 14 -1.19 14.02 3.65
N TYR A 15 -1.10 15.28 4.06
CA TYR A 15 -1.73 16.40 3.35
C TYR A 15 -0.72 17.49 3.02
N GLY A 16 -0.90 18.12 1.86
CA GLY A 16 -0.10 19.25 1.41
C GLY A 16 0.76 18.96 0.19
N SER A 17 1.10 20.03 -0.55
CA SER A 17 1.73 19.94 -1.88
C SER A 17 3.20 19.52 -1.87
N LYS A 18 3.84 19.50 -0.68
CA LYS A 18 5.26 19.11 -0.50
C LYS A 18 5.49 18.31 0.78
N VAL A 19 4.55 17.43 1.13
CA VAL A 19 4.53 16.67 2.40
C VAL A 19 5.71 15.70 2.58
N GLY A 20 6.36 15.28 1.49
CA GLY A 20 7.50 14.36 1.52
C GLY A 20 7.09 12.89 1.43
N THR A 21 7.80 12.02 2.14
CA THR A 21 7.66 10.56 2.07
C THR A 21 7.55 9.97 3.48
N LEU A 22 6.70 8.95 3.64
CA LEU A 22 6.63 8.11 4.83
C LEU A 22 7.12 6.70 4.48
N ASN A 23 8.12 6.22 5.21
CA ASN A 23 8.75 4.91 5.04
C ASN A 23 8.49 4.02 6.25
N VAL A 24 8.31 2.72 6.02
CA VAL A 24 8.36 1.67 7.05
C VAL A 24 9.45 0.69 6.67
N ALA A 25 10.42 0.52 7.55
CA ALA A 25 11.54 -0.38 7.36
C ALA A 25 11.70 -1.33 8.55
N LYS A 26 12.13 -2.56 8.27
CA LYS A 26 12.59 -3.48 9.30
C LYS A 26 14.06 -3.20 9.56
N VAL A 27 14.42 -2.89 10.80
CA VAL A 27 15.80 -2.65 11.18
C VAL A 27 16.58 -3.95 11.06
N ALA A 28 17.66 -3.92 10.29
CA ALA A 28 18.55 -5.05 10.07
C ALA A 28 20.00 -4.56 9.93
N SER A 29 20.94 -5.46 10.18
CA SER A 29 22.37 -5.24 9.96
C SER A 29 22.81 -6.03 8.72
N PRO A 30 23.57 -5.44 7.79
CA PRO A 30 24.16 -4.09 7.85
C PRO A 30 23.21 -2.95 7.44
N PHE A 31 22.09 -3.24 6.78
CA PHE A 31 21.15 -2.22 6.30
C PHE A 31 19.71 -2.58 6.65
N SER A 32 18.93 -1.57 7.05
CA SER A 32 17.48 -1.71 7.21
C SER A 32 16.81 -2.07 5.89
N GLN A 33 15.81 -2.94 5.95
CA GLN A 33 15.04 -3.37 4.79
C GLN A 33 13.77 -2.54 4.66
N LEU A 34 13.64 -1.75 3.59
CA LEU A 34 12.40 -1.04 3.27
C LEU A 34 11.28 -2.06 3.02
N ARG A 35 10.14 -1.89 3.70
CA ARG A 35 8.97 -2.78 3.61
C ARG A 35 7.76 -2.09 3.00
N TRP A 36 7.64 -0.78 3.18
CA TRP A 36 6.57 0.03 2.63
C TRP A 36 7.03 1.48 2.52
N THR A 37 6.53 2.19 1.50
CA THR A 37 6.80 3.60 1.28
C THR A 37 5.60 4.27 0.64
N THR A 38 5.35 5.53 0.99
CA THR A 38 4.39 6.36 0.28
C THR A 38 4.86 7.81 0.21
N THR A 39 4.66 8.45 -0.93
CA THR A 39 5.12 9.82 -1.19
C THR A 39 3.96 10.71 -1.60
N GLY A 40 4.08 12.00 -1.28
CA GLY A 40 3.13 13.03 -1.72
C GLY A 40 1.86 13.08 -0.88
N GLY A 41 1.08 14.15 -1.08
CA GLY A 41 -0.20 14.33 -0.41
C GLY A 41 -1.22 13.31 -0.91
N LYS A 42 -1.96 12.71 0.02
CA LYS A 42 -3.00 11.72 -0.28
C LYS A 42 -4.40 12.33 -0.30
N GLY A 43 -4.61 13.40 0.44
CA GLY A 43 -5.92 14.04 0.60
C GLY A 43 -6.07 14.57 2.01
N TYR A 44 -7.24 15.12 2.32
CA TYR A 44 -7.57 15.58 3.68
C TYR A 44 -8.31 14.49 4.46
N GLU A 45 -7.78 13.26 4.43
CA GLU A 45 -8.40 12.08 5.03
C GLU A 45 -7.32 11.16 5.63
N TRP A 46 -7.73 10.32 6.56
CA TRP A 46 -6.89 9.26 7.12
C TRP A 46 -6.92 8.03 6.22
N TYR A 47 -5.75 7.47 5.97
CA TYR A 47 -5.54 6.27 5.18
C TYR A 47 -5.05 5.16 6.09
N HIS A 48 -5.52 3.95 5.84
CA HIS A 48 -5.03 2.76 6.52
C HIS A 48 -3.87 2.16 5.71
N ALA A 49 -2.84 1.62 6.36
CA ALA A 49 -1.75 0.87 5.73
C ALA A 49 -1.53 -0.48 6.43
N GLN A 50 -1.28 -1.55 5.65
CA GLN A 50 -0.81 -2.84 6.17
C GLN A 50 0.54 -3.21 5.54
N VAL A 51 1.51 -3.62 6.38
CA VAL A 51 2.88 -3.91 5.96
C VAL A 51 3.30 -5.29 6.44
N ASN A 52 3.59 -6.16 5.49
CA ASN A 52 3.99 -7.53 5.79
C ASN A 52 5.43 -7.54 6.31
N LEU A 53 5.64 -8.06 7.53
CA LEU A 53 6.92 -8.04 8.23
C LEU A 53 7.70 -9.36 8.17
N GLN A 54 7.26 -10.31 7.33
CA GLN A 54 7.82 -11.66 7.18
C GLN A 54 9.32 -11.76 7.55
N SER A 55 9.63 -12.59 8.55
CA SER A 55 11.00 -12.90 8.94
C SER A 55 11.61 -13.89 7.95
N LEU A 56 12.65 -13.46 7.21
CA LEU A 56 13.51 -14.37 6.45
C LEU A 56 14.59 -15.03 7.32
N THR A 57 14.58 -14.79 8.63
CA THR A 57 15.65 -15.23 9.55
C THR A 57 15.12 -16.11 10.67
N SER A 58 15.99 -17.02 11.12
CA SER A 58 15.76 -18.11 12.08
C SER A 58 15.53 -17.68 13.53
N ASN A 59 15.57 -16.37 13.84
CA ASN A 59 15.34 -15.86 15.19
C ASN A 59 14.18 -14.86 15.20
N PRO A 60 12.95 -15.35 15.32
CA PRO A 60 11.79 -14.62 14.81
C PRO A 60 11.09 -13.80 15.92
N THR A 61 11.71 -13.68 17.11
CA THR A 61 11.07 -13.15 18.32
C THR A 61 11.38 -11.69 18.64
N GLN A 62 12.40 -11.07 18.01
CA GLN A 62 12.72 -9.67 18.27
C GLN A 62 13.22 -8.97 17.01
N PHE A 63 12.55 -7.87 16.66
CA PHE A 63 12.96 -6.94 15.60
C PHE A 63 12.49 -5.54 15.97
N ASN A 64 13.12 -4.54 15.38
CA ASN A 64 12.66 -3.16 15.46
C ASN A 64 12.09 -2.75 14.11
N ILE A 65 11.04 -1.94 14.16
CA ILE A 65 10.48 -1.26 12.99
C ILE A 65 10.89 0.21 13.07
N LEU A 66 11.37 0.75 11.97
CA LEU A 66 11.62 2.16 11.75
C LEU A 66 10.47 2.72 10.92
N ILE A 67 9.72 3.68 11.48
CA ILE A 67 8.78 4.51 10.74
C ILE A 67 9.44 5.87 10.58
N GLU A 68 9.75 6.25 9.34
CA GLU A 68 10.55 7.43 9.01
C GLU A 68 9.77 8.36 8.08
N GLY A 69 9.58 9.61 8.50
CA GLY A 69 9.12 10.69 7.62
C GLY A 69 10.32 11.44 7.06
N THR A 70 10.39 11.61 5.75
CA THR A 70 11.37 12.49 5.09
C THR A 70 10.65 13.70 4.50
N TRP A 71 11.24 14.88 4.63
CA TRP A 71 10.68 16.12 4.10
C TRP A 71 11.77 17.01 3.51
N SER A 72 11.37 17.92 2.62
CA SER A 72 12.26 18.94 2.07
C SER A 72 12.24 20.21 2.93
N ALA A 73 13.28 21.05 2.84
CA ALA A 73 13.32 22.35 3.53
C ALA A 73 12.13 23.26 3.20
N ASN A 74 11.48 23.06 2.04
CA ASN A 74 10.31 23.79 1.58
C ASN A 74 9.00 23.01 1.82
N ASN A 75 8.92 22.22 2.90
CA ASN A 75 7.73 21.44 3.22
C ASN A 75 6.50 22.34 3.35
N ARG A 76 5.41 21.94 2.68
CA ARG A 76 4.09 22.58 2.71
C ARG A 76 3.02 21.53 2.97
N GLY A 77 3.25 20.71 3.98
CA GLY A 77 2.38 19.59 4.33
C GLY A 77 2.72 19.00 5.69
N SER A 78 1.95 17.98 6.06
CA SER A 78 2.07 17.30 7.34
C SER A 78 1.88 15.80 7.17
N ILE A 79 2.70 15.04 7.90
CA ILE A 79 2.57 13.60 8.07
C ILE A 79 2.14 13.36 9.52
N ALA A 80 1.05 12.63 9.71
CA ALA A 80 0.64 12.12 11.01
C ALA A 80 0.41 10.61 10.93
N ILE A 81 0.60 9.92 12.05
CA ILE A 81 0.41 8.47 12.18
C ILE A 81 -0.39 8.22 13.46
N ASP A 82 -1.23 7.19 13.45
CA ASP A 82 -2.01 6.78 14.62
C ASP A 82 -2.28 5.27 14.60
N ASP A 83 -2.78 4.73 15.72
CA ASP A 83 -3.36 3.38 15.82
C ASP A 83 -2.44 2.25 15.31
N ILE A 84 -1.16 2.30 15.71
CA ILE A 84 -0.17 1.30 15.29
C ILE A 84 -0.40 -0.04 16.01
N THR A 85 -0.67 -1.08 15.23
CA THR A 85 -1.00 -2.42 15.75
C THR A 85 -0.20 -3.52 15.03
N PHE A 86 0.19 -4.55 15.77
CA PHE A 86 0.77 -5.77 15.22
C PHE A 86 -0.26 -6.89 15.20
N LEU A 87 -0.57 -7.40 14.00
CA LEU A 87 -1.43 -8.56 13.81
C LEU A 87 -0.59 -9.82 13.61
N ASN A 88 -1.08 -10.93 14.16
CA ASN A 88 -0.51 -12.25 13.91
C ASN A 88 -0.93 -12.74 12.52
N GLY A 89 0.04 -13.18 11.71
CA GLY A 89 -0.18 -13.69 10.36
C GLY A 89 0.36 -12.78 9.26
N THR A 90 -0.02 -13.08 8.02
CA THR A 90 0.25 -12.21 6.87
C THR A 90 -0.81 -11.11 6.81
N CYS A 91 -0.41 -9.92 6.33
CA CYS A 91 -1.39 -8.88 6.03
C CYS A 91 -2.44 -9.40 5.05
N GLN A 92 -3.68 -8.97 5.26
CA GLN A 92 -4.76 -9.23 4.31
C GLN A 92 -4.68 -8.14 3.25
N THR A 93 -4.88 -8.49 1.99
CA THR A 93 -5.06 -7.45 0.97
C THR A 93 -6.42 -6.82 1.23
N LEU A 94 -6.44 -5.65 1.90
CA LEU A 94 -7.69 -4.96 2.20
C LEU A 94 -8.26 -4.33 0.92
N PRO A 95 -9.58 -4.37 0.70
CA PRO A 95 -10.19 -3.80 -0.50
C PRO A 95 -9.89 -2.31 -0.72
N ASN A 96 -9.68 -1.55 0.37
CA ASN A 96 -9.36 -0.12 0.36
C ASN A 96 -7.87 0.20 0.14
N GLN A 97 -7.01 -0.83 0.09
CA GLN A 97 -5.59 -0.73 -0.27
C GLN A 97 -5.29 -1.45 -1.58
N CYS A 98 -6.34 -1.80 -2.32
CA CYS A 98 -6.19 -2.48 -3.58
C CYS A 98 -5.91 -1.47 -4.69
N ASP A 99 -4.65 -1.34 -5.05
CA ASP A 99 -4.19 -0.62 -6.25
C ASP A 99 -4.27 -1.46 -7.52
N PHE A 100 -4.63 -2.75 -7.40
CA PHE A 100 -4.66 -3.73 -8.48
C PHE A 100 -3.32 -3.92 -9.20
N ASP A 101 -2.21 -3.34 -8.76
CA ASP A 101 -0.93 -3.39 -9.48
C ASP A 101 -0.16 -4.69 -9.23
N SER A 102 -0.45 -5.37 -8.12
CA SER A 102 0.13 -6.67 -7.78
C SER A 102 -0.33 -7.80 -8.72
N ASP A 103 0.55 -8.79 -8.92
CA ASP A 103 0.37 -9.89 -9.88
C ASP A 103 -1.00 -10.59 -9.74
N ASN A 104 -1.87 -10.30 -10.71
CA ASN A 104 -3.19 -10.89 -10.90
C ASN A 104 -4.13 -10.82 -9.68
N SER A 105 -3.92 -9.85 -8.78
CA SER A 105 -4.74 -9.66 -7.60
C SER A 105 -5.93 -8.75 -7.89
N ILE A 106 -7.14 -9.25 -7.64
CA ILE A 106 -8.36 -8.44 -7.54
C ILE A 106 -8.72 -8.20 -6.07
N CYS A 107 -7.77 -8.36 -5.14
CA CYS A 107 -7.93 -8.06 -3.70
C CYS A 107 -9.21 -8.59 -3.05
N GLY A 108 -9.64 -9.79 -3.45
CA GLY A 108 -10.85 -10.43 -2.92
C GLY A 108 -12.17 -9.88 -3.44
N PHE A 109 -12.17 -8.91 -4.37
CA PHE A 109 -13.37 -8.53 -5.11
C PHE A 109 -13.93 -9.75 -5.85
N GLN A 110 -15.27 -9.84 -5.92
CA GLN A 110 -15.98 -10.94 -6.56
C GLN A 110 -16.95 -10.38 -7.59
N ASN A 111 -17.14 -11.12 -8.68
CA ASN A 111 -18.15 -10.79 -9.68
C ASN A 111 -19.54 -10.83 -9.06
N GLY A 112 -20.45 -10.05 -9.64
CA GLY A 112 -21.84 -10.01 -9.20
C GLY A 112 -22.51 -11.38 -9.31
N PRO A 113 -23.42 -11.72 -8.39
CA PRO A 113 -24.19 -12.95 -8.50
C PRO A 113 -24.93 -13.01 -9.84
N ALA A 114 -24.92 -14.17 -10.48
CA ALA A 114 -25.53 -14.41 -11.79
C ALA A 114 -25.02 -13.50 -12.94
N GLY A 115 -23.77 -13.01 -12.85
CA GLY A 115 -23.13 -12.27 -13.95
C GLY A 115 -23.70 -10.87 -14.19
N GLN A 116 -24.34 -10.28 -13.17
CA GLN A 116 -24.87 -8.90 -13.23
C GLN A 116 -23.79 -7.86 -13.54
N PHE A 117 -22.56 -8.11 -13.10
CA PHE A 117 -21.37 -7.36 -13.49
C PHE A 117 -20.15 -8.27 -13.37
N ASN A 118 -19.19 -8.07 -14.26
CA ASN A 118 -17.92 -8.80 -14.26
C ASN A 118 -16.79 -7.80 -14.07
N TRP A 119 -16.11 -7.91 -12.95
CA TRP A 119 -14.91 -7.15 -12.66
C TRP A 119 -13.78 -7.60 -13.59
N ILE A 120 -13.28 -6.68 -14.41
CA ILE A 120 -12.15 -6.88 -15.32
C ILE A 120 -10.99 -6.00 -14.86
N ARG A 121 -9.84 -6.61 -14.59
CA ARG A 121 -8.60 -5.89 -14.32
C ARG A 121 -8.00 -5.41 -15.64
N GLY A 122 -7.93 -4.10 -15.84
CA GLY A 122 -7.39 -3.47 -17.03
C GLY A 122 -6.03 -2.83 -16.77
N LEU A 123 -5.08 -3.02 -17.70
CA LEU A 123 -3.83 -2.26 -17.76
C LEU A 123 -4.09 -0.93 -18.47
N ALA A 124 -3.78 0.21 -17.86
CA ALA A 124 -4.11 1.53 -18.42
C ALA A 124 -3.64 1.75 -19.87
N SER A 125 -2.44 1.26 -20.23
CA SER A 125 -1.87 1.33 -21.58
C SER A 125 -2.44 0.35 -22.61
N ALA A 126 -3.11 -0.74 -22.17
CA ALA A 126 -3.64 -1.76 -23.07
C ALA A 126 -5.05 -1.45 -23.59
N VAL A 127 -5.64 -0.33 -23.17
CA VAL A 127 -7.07 -0.06 -23.38
C VAL A 127 -7.30 0.85 -24.60
N GLN A 128 -8.34 0.53 -25.37
CA GLN A 128 -8.77 1.35 -26.52
C GLN A 128 -9.14 2.77 -26.06
N GLN A 129 -8.55 3.77 -26.72
CA GLN A 129 -8.76 5.19 -26.39
C GLN A 129 -10.26 5.54 -26.38
N GLY A 130 -10.73 6.10 -25.26
CA GLY A 130 -12.02 6.81 -25.18
C GLY A 130 -13.13 6.13 -24.36
N VAL A 131 -12.93 4.89 -23.88
CA VAL A 131 -13.95 4.19 -23.06
C VAL A 131 -13.57 4.12 -21.59
N ASN A 132 -12.27 4.11 -21.27
CA ASN A 132 -11.76 3.90 -19.92
C ASN A 132 -10.62 4.88 -19.60
N PRO A 133 -10.19 4.98 -18.32
CA PRO A 133 -9.04 5.81 -17.94
C PRO A 133 -7.75 5.34 -18.64
N ASN A 134 -7.06 6.28 -19.28
CA ASN A 134 -5.75 6.01 -19.91
C ASN A 134 -4.59 6.02 -18.89
N VAL A 135 -4.90 6.32 -17.63
CA VAL A 135 -3.96 6.48 -16.53
C VAL A 135 -4.60 5.85 -15.30
N ASP A 136 -3.83 5.01 -14.59
CA ASP A 136 -4.24 4.48 -13.30
C ASP A 136 -4.24 5.58 -12.22
N HIS A 137 -5.21 5.54 -11.32
CA HIS A 137 -5.37 6.54 -10.28
C HIS A 137 -4.29 6.44 -9.19
N THR A 138 -3.82 5.23 -8.86
CA THR A 138 -2.87 5.01 -7.76
C THR A 138 -1.47 5.46 -8.15
N THR A 139 -0.98 5.01 -9.30
CA THR A 139 0.37 5.32 -9.79
C THR A 139 0.42 6.64 -10.55
N GLN A 140 -0.73 7.12 -11.05
CA GLN A 140 -0.80 8.20 -12.03
C GLN A 140 0.02 7.90 -13.30
N THR A 141 0.10 6.61 -13.68
CA THR A 141 0.80 6.15 -14.88
C THR A 141 -0.10 5.28 -15.78
N ASP A 142 0.30 5.12 -17.04
CA ASP A 142 -0.32 4.19 -17.99
C ASP A 142 0.16 2.73 -17.81
N THR A 143 1.10 2.50 -16.89
CA THR A 143 1.60 1.17 -16.52
C THR A 143 0.86 0.54 -15.33
N GLY A 144 0.00 1.31 -14.65
CA GLY A 144 -0.79 0.83 -13.53
C GLY A 144 -2.08 0.13 -13.97
N TYR A 145 -2.73 -0.52 -13.01
CA TYR A 145 -3.93 -1.32 -13.22
C TYR A 145 -5.13 -0.78 -12.43
N TYR A 146 -6.32 -0.95 -12.99
CA TYR A 146 -7.57 -0.62 -12.31
C TYR A 146 -8.65 -1.65 -12.65
N MET A 147 -9.78 -1.57 -11.96
CA MET A 147 -10.93 -2.44 -12.23
C MET A 147 -12.01 -1.73 -13.04
N LEU A 148 -12.58 -2.47 -13.99
CA LEU A 148 -13.70 -2.10 -14.85
C LEU A 148 -14.86 -3.07 -14.60
N ALA A 149 -16.10 -2.63 -14.80
CA ALA A 149 -17.31 -3.46 -14.71
C ALA A 149 -18.28 -3.15 -15.84
#